data_AF-A0A7C2U5M8-F1
#
_entry.id   AF-A0A7C2U5M8-F1
#
_cell.length_a   1.000
_cell.length_b   1.000
_cell.length_c   1.000
_cell.angle_alpha   90.00
_cell.angle_beta   90.00
_cell.angle_gamma   90.00
#
_symmetry.space_group_name_H-M   'P 1'
#
loop_
_entity.id
_entity.type
_entity.pdbx_description
1 polymer ?
#
loop_
_entity_poly.entity_id
_entity_poly.type
_entity_poly.pdbx_seq_one_letter_code
_entity_poly.pdbx_strand_id
1 'polypeptide(L)'
;MKKQPLFESTKPIERSLKPIVGEKTYAVWVEMLKQLVPDGRTHRLSVVVAGMLQYASKIAYEKFGSEPKEGSVAASLLFAGETGEEESVSELSDIIEQLFDDAKVRHARKSSRGDEYSIIDSAVMEYIHWHDMPWE
;
A
#
# COMPACT_ATOMS: atom_id res chain seq x y z
N MET A 1 -28.65 23.55 -28.99
CA MET A 1 -28.08 22.33 -28.39
C MET A 1 -27.32 22.72 -27.13
N LYS A 2 -27.80 22.30 -25.95
CA LYS A 2 -27.13 22.58 -24.67
C LYS A 2 -25.97 21.59 -24.51
N LYS A 3 -24.74 22.08 -24.36
CA LYS A 3 -23.59 21.24 -23.98
C LYS A 3 -23.77 20.85 -22.51
N GLN A 4 -23.89 19.56 -22.23
CA GLN A 4 -23.71 19.03 -20.87
C GLN A 4 -22.21 19.07 -20.55
N PRO A 5 -21.80 19.50 -19.34
CA PRO A 5 -20.44 19.26 -18.88
C PRO A 5 -20.32 17.81 -18.38
N LEU A 6 -19.50 17.00 -19.06
CA LEU A 6 -18.94 15.76 -18.50
C LEU A 6 -17.82 16.16 -17.53
N PHE A 7 -18.18 16.42 -16.29
CA PHE A 7 -17.27 16.20 -15.18
C PHE A 7 -17.99 15.25 -14.25
N GLU A 8 -17.80 13.95 -14.49
CA GLU A 8 -18.05 12.96 -13.46
C GLU A 8 -17.15 13.31 -12.28
N SER A 9 -17.79 13.68 -11.17
CA SER A 9 -17.16 13.75 -9.88
C SER A 9 -16.60 12.37 -9.57
N THR A 10 -15.30 12.18 -9.82
CA THR A 10 -14.57 11.02 -9.31
C THR A 10 -14.56 11.14 -7.80
N LYS A 11 -15.48 10.41 -7.15
CA LYS A 11 -15.33 10.14 -5.72
C LYS A 11 -13.88 9.66 -5.51
N PRO A 12 -13.15 10.19 -4.51
CA PRO A 12 -11.83 9.65 -4.20
C PRO A 12 -11.99 8.15 -4.00
N ILE A 13 -11.26 7.37 -4.79
CA ILE A 13 -11.25 5.92 -4.69
C ILE A 13 -10.72 5.63 -3.28
N GLU A 14 -11.52 4.95 -2.47
CA GLU A 14 -11.11 4.58 -1.11
C GLU A 14 -9.95 3.58 -1.23
N ARG A 15 -8.73 4.04 -0.94
CA ARG A 15 -7.50 3.22 -1.01
C ARG A 15 -7.23 2.43 0.29
N SER A 16 -8.21 2.35 1.18
CA SER A 16 -8.05 1.65 2.46
C SER A 16 -7.97 0.13 2.29
N LEU A 17 -7.06 -0.52 3.03
CA LEU A 17 -7.00 -1.98 3.14
C LEU A 17 -8.11 -2.56 4.02
N LYS A 18 -8.85 -1.72 4.76
CA LYS A 18 -9.89 -2.15 5.71
C LYS A 18 -10.94 -3.10 5.09
N PRO A 19 -11.47 -2.89 3.86
CA PRO A 19 -12.41 -3.82 3.24
C PRO A 19 -11.80 -5.20 2.93
N ILE A 20 -10.49 -5.27 2.72
CA ILE A 20 -9.76 -6.51 2.43
C ILE A 20 -9.51 -7.27 3.72
N VAL A 21 -8.85 -6.67 4.71
CA VAL A 21 -8.36 -7.39 5.89
C VAL A 21 -9.33 -7.39 7.08
N GLY A 22 -10.40 -6.58 6.98
CA GLY A 22 -11.39 -6.40 8.03
C GLY A 22 -10.96 -5.39 9.09
N GLU A 23 -11.97 -4.85 9.79
CA GLU A 23 -11.80 -3.73 10.73
C GLU A 23 -10.82 -4.02 11.87
N LYS A 24 -10.91 -5.21 12.48
CA LYS A 24 -10.06 -5.59 13.61
C LYS A 24 -8.58 -5.65 13.22
N THR A 25 -8.26 -6.29 12.11
CA THR A 25 -6.88 -6.43 11.61
C THR A 25 -6.32 -5.07 11.24
N TYR A 26 -7.11 -4.27 10.51
CA TYR A 26 -6.70 -2.93 10.10
C TYR A 26 -6.39 -2.03 11.30
N ALA A 27 -7.24 -2.05 12.34
CA ALA A 27 -7.02 -1.28 13.57
C ALA A 27 -5.72 -1.69 14.30
N VAL A 28 -5.38 -2.99 14.31
CA VAL A 28 -4.11 -3.47 14.88
C VAL A 28 -2.93 -2.94 14.08
N TRP A 29 -2.99 -2.95 12.75
CA TRP A 29 -1.90 -2.43 11.91
C TRP A 29 -1.69 -0.92 12.09
N VAL A 30 -2.78 -0.15 12.14
CA VAL A 30 -2.75 1.29 12.41
C VAL A 30 -2.06 1.57 13.75
N GLU A 31 -2.44 0.85 14.81
CA GLU A 31 -1.81 1.02 16.12
C GLU A 31 -0.34 0.57 16.13
N MET A 32 -0.01 -0.54 15.46
CA MET A 32 1.38 -0.98 15.32
C MET A 32 2.24 0.09 14.64
N LEU A 33 1.78 0.65 13.52
CA LEU A 33 2.53 1.70 12.81
C LEU A 33 2.68 2.95 13.66
N LYS A 34 1.63 3.36 14.37
CA LYS A 34 1.67 4.49 15.28
C LYS A 34 2.75 4.34 16.36
N GLN A 35 2.97 3.13 16.87
CA GLN A 35 3.98 2.84 17.89
C GLN A 35 5.38 2.63 17.29
N LEU A 36 5.49 2.00 16.12
CA LEU A 36 6.78 1.58 15.55
C LEU A 36 7.43 2.64 14.65
N VAL A 37 6.65 3.45 13.93
CA VAL A 37 7.16 4.37 12.91
C VAL A 37 8.00 5.54 13.45
N PRO A 38 7.69 6.16 14.62
CA PRO A 38 8.46 7.29 15.13
C PRO A 38 9.96 7.01 15.32
N ASP A 39 10.29 5.84 15.88
CA ASP A 39 11.67 5.46 16.21
C ASP A 39 12.23 4.32 15.33
N GLY A 40 11.38 3.74 14.46
CA GLY A 40 11.74 2.63 13.61
C GLY A 40 12.65 3.02 12.45
N ARG A 41 13.57 2.11 12.09
CA ARG A 41 14.44 2.29 10.92
C ARG A 41 13.66 1.98 9.65
N THR A 42 13.80 2.82 8.62
CA THR A 42 13.12 2.70 7.33
C THR A 42 13.17 1.27 6.75
N HIS A 43 14.36 0.69 6.61
CA HIS A 43 14.53 -0.67 6.05
C HIS A 43 13.92 -1.80 6.88
N ARG A 44 13.60 -1.57 8.16
CA ARG A 44 12.90 -2.56 9.00
C ARG A 44 11.39 -2.40 8.88
N LEU A 45 10.95 -1.14 8.85
CA LEU A 45 9.54 -0.81 8.69
C LEU A 45 9.04 -1.17 7.29
N SER A 46 9.85 -1.00 6.25
CA SER A 46 9.49 -1.35 4.88
C SER A 46 9.13 -2.83 4.75
N VAL A 47 9.94 -3.72 5.33
CA VAL A 47 9.68 -5.17 5.32
C VAL A 47 8.40 -5.53 6.09
N VAL A 48 8.13 -4.85 7.22
CA VAL A 48 6.90 -5.07 7.99
C VAL A 48 5.67 -4.65 7.17
N VAL A 49 5.72 -3.48 6.52
CA VAL A 49 4.63 -2.99 5.67
C VAL A 49 4.45 -3.90 4.45
N ALA A 50 5.53 -4.31 3.79
CA ALA A 50 5.47 -5.29 2.69
C ALA A 50 4.82 -6.61 3.13
N GLY A 51 5.16 -7.11 4.32
CA GLY A 51 4.49 -8.28 4.90
C GLY A 51 3.00 -8.09 5.16
N MET A 52 2.57 -6.89 5.59
CA MET A 52 1.14 -6.55 5.71
C MET A 52 0.45 -6.56 4.35
N LEU A 53 1.10 -6.02 3.31
CA LEU A 53 0.57 -6.03 1.94
C LEU A 53 0.46 -7.46 1.41
N GLN A 54 1.48 -8.29 1.59
CA GLN A 54 1.45 -9.71 1.20
C GLN A 54 0.32 -10.47 1.90
N TYR A 55 0.10 -10.21 3.19
CA TYR A 55 -1.06 -10.74 3.90
C TYR A 55 -2.37 -10.26 3.26
N ALA A 56 -2.50 -8.97 2.95
CA ALA A 56 -3.69 -8.43 2.32
C ALA A 56 -3.93 -9.02 0.91
N SER A 57 -2.89 -9.19 0.11
CA SER A 57 -2.95 -9.79 -1.23
C SER A 57 -3.45 -11.23 -1.19
N LYS A 58 -2.97 -12.01 -0.22
CA LYS A 58 -3.48 -13.37 0.01
C LYS A 58 -4.99 -13.36 0.32
N ILE A 59 -5.44 -12.50 1.24
CA ILE A 59 -6.87 -12.38 1.57
C ILE A 59 -7.68 -11.86 0.38
N ALA A 60 -7.13 -10.94 -0.42
CA ALA A 60 -7.76 -10.43 -1.62
C ALA A 60 -7.97 -11.56 -2.65
N TYR A 61 -6.94 -12.38 -2.89
CA TYR A 61 -7.04 -13.53 -3.78
C TYR A 61 -8.07 -14.55 -3.28
N GLU A 62 -8.09 -14.85 -1.98
CA GLU A 62 -9.08 -15.76 -1.38
C GLU A 62 -10.53 -15.25 -1.54
N LYS A 63 -10.74 -13.92 -1.56
CA LYS A 63 -12.07 -13.30 -1.68
C LYS A 63 -12.53 -13.08 -3.12
N PHE A 64 -11.61 -12.71 -4.01
CA PHE A 64 -11.93 -12.21 -5.35
C PHE A 64 -11.33 -13.04 -6.49
N GLY A 65 -10.47 -14.02 -6.17
CA GLY A 65 -9.76 -14.81 -7.17
C GLY A 65 -8.74 -13.99 -7.95
N SER A 66 -8.47 -14.41 -9.19
CA SER A 66 -7.55 -13.75 -10.13
C SER A 66 -8.16 -12.59 -10.91
N GLU A 67 -9.46 -12.30 -10.73
CA GLU A 67 -10.18 -11.27 -11.48
C GLU A 67 -10.86 -10.26 -10.54
N PRO A 68 -10.09 -9.54 -9.70
CA PRO A 68 -10.63 -8.47 -8.89
C PRO A 68 -11.20 -7.35 -9.79
N LYS A 69 -12.15 -6.59 -9.25
CA LYS A 69 -12.69 -5.42 -9.96
C LYS A 69 -11.56 -4.43 -10.25
N GLU A 70 -11.41 -4.02 -11.50
CA GLU A 70 -10.44 -3.01 -11.94
C GLU A 70 -10.58 -1.70 -11.14
N GLY A 71 -9.44 -1.10 -10.80
CA GLY A 71 -9.35 0.10 -9.95
C GLY A 71 -9.71 -0.13 -8.48
N SER A 72 -9.92 -1.38 -8.04
CA SER A 72 -10.08 -1.71 -6.62
C SER A 72 -8.73 -1.93 -5.94
N VAL A 73 -8.69 -1.75 -4.61
CA VAL A 73 -7.51 -2.08 -3.79
C VAL A 73 -7.05 -3.53 -3.99
N ALA A 74 -7.98 -4.47 -4.21
CA ALA A 74 -7.64 -5.86 -4.51
C ALA A 74 -6.91 -6.00 -5.85
N ALA A 75 -7.36 -5.28 -6.89
CA ALA A 75 -6.69 -5.24 -8.18
C ALA A 75 -5.29 -4.65 -8.07
N SER A 76 -5.15 -3.50 -7.41
CA SER A 76 -3.84 -2.86 -7.22
C SER A 76 -2.85 -3.78 -6.49
N LEU A 77 -3.30 -4.48 -5.44
CA LEU A 77 -2.48 -5.45 -4.71
C LEU A 77 -2.02 -6.61 -5.61
N LEU A 78 -2.96 -7.27 -6.30
CA LEU A 78 -2.64 -8.46 -7.10
C LEU A 78 -1.79 -8.11 -8.32
N PHE A 79 -2.14 -7.05 -9.06
CA PHE A 79 -1.38 -6.65 -10.24
C PHE A 79 0.02 -6.15 -9.89
N ALA A 80 0.18 -5.34 -8.85
CA ALA A 80 1.51 -4.88 -8.44
C ALA A 80 2.43 -6.04 -8.02
N GLY A 81 1.89 -7.09 -7.41
CA GLY A 81 2.65 -8.26 -7.00
C GLY A 81 3.05 -9.19 -8.16
N GLU A 82 2.30 -9.16 -9.27
CA GLU A 82 2.55 -10.02 -10.45
C GLU A 82 3.39 -9.33 -11.53
N THR A 83 3.09 -8.06 -11.83
CA THR A 83 3.66 -7.37 -13.00
C THR A 83 4.69 -6.32 -12.65
N GLY A 84 4.62 -5.75 -11.44
CA GLY A 84 5.46 -4.62 -11.03
C GLY A 84 5.33 -3.40 -11.95
N GLU A 85 4.21 -3.26 -12.69
CA GLU A 85 4.01 -2.17 -13.64
C GLU A 85 3.81 -0.81 -12.94
N GLU A 86 4.31 0.26 -13.56
CA GLU A 86 4.38 1.61 -12.98
C GLU A 86 3.02 2.13 -12.46
N GLU A 87 1.92 1.85 -13.15
CA GLU A 87 0.58 2.24 -12.70
C GLU A 87 0.20 1.52 -11.41
N SER A 88 0.36 0.20 -11.36
CA SER A 88 0.06 -0.62 -10.18
C SER A 88 0.96 -0.27 -8.98
N VAL A 89 2.21 0.10 -9.24
CA VAL A 89 3.18 0.61 -8.26
C VAL A 89 2.71 1.93 -7.64
N SER A 90 2.20 2.85 -8.46
CA SER A 90 1.65 4.13 -8.00
C SER A 90 0.42 3.90 -7.13
N GLU A 91 -0.51 3.05 -7.57
CA GLU A 91 -1.72 2.76 -6.78
C GLU A 91 -1.40 2.09 -5.44
N LEU A 92 -0.40 1.21 -5.42
CA LEU A 92 0.10 0.60 -4.19
C LEU A 92 0.68 1.64 -3.24
N SER A 93 1.38 2.65 -3.77
CA SER A 93 1.90 3.76 -2.97
C SER A 93 0.78 4.53 -2.28
N ASP A 94 -0.31 4.86 -3.00
CA ASP A 94 -1.49 5.54 -2.43
C ASP A 94 -2.14 4.71 -1.30
N ILE A 95 -2.19 3.38 -1.46
CA ILE A 95 -2.73 2.46 -0.46
C ILE A 95 -1.91 2.49 0.82
N ILE A 96 -0.57 2.49 0.71
CA ILE A 96 0.32 2.56 1.86
C ILE A 96 0.25 3.96 2.49
N GLU A 97 0.18 5.02 1.68
CA GLU A 97 0.03 6.39 2.18
C GLU A 97 -1.22 6.53 3.05
N GLN A 98 -2.36 6.01 2.57
CA GLN A 98 -3.60 6.00 3.35
C GLN A 98 -3.44 5.27 4.70
N LEU A 99 -2.68 4.16 4.74
CA LEU A 99 -2.41 3.45 5.99
C LEU A 99 -1.56 4.28 6.97
N PHE A 100 -0.58 5.05 6.47
CA PHE A 100 0.25 5.93 7.29
C PHE A 100 -0.51 7.16 7.78
N ASP A 101 -1.38 7.72 6.94
CA ASP A 101 -2.27 8.83 7.27
C ASP A 101 -3.25 8.44 8.39
N ASP A 102 -3.85 7.25 8.27
CA ASP A 102 -4.74 6.70 9.30
C ASP A 102 -3.99 6.46 10.63
N ALA A 103 -2.72 6.03 10.55
CA ALA A 103 -1.83 5.91 11.72
C ALA A 103 -1.29 7.26 12.23
N LYS A 104 -1.51 8.35 11.50
CA LYS A 104 -1.05 9.71 11.81
C LYS A 104 0.46 9.80 12.01
N VAL A 105 1.20 9.06 11.19
CA VAL A 105 2.66 9.02 11.22
C VAL A 105 3.24 9.41 9.88
N ARG A 106 4.35 10.14 9.89
CA ARG A 106 5.03 10.52 8.66
C ARG A 106 5.77 9.32 8.08
N HIS A 107 5.71 9.13 6.78
CA HIS A 107 6.51 8.13 6.05
C HIS A 107 7.83 8.69 5.50
N ALA A 108 7.86 9.98 5.14
CA ALA A 108 9.06 10.65 4.66
C ALA A 108 10.12 10.83 5.76
N ARG A 109 11.38 10.63 5.42
CA ARG A 109 12.55 10.72 6.30
C ARG A 109 13.69 11.46 5.61
N LYS A 110 14.56 12.06 6.42
CA LYS A 110 15.80 12.69 5.96
C LYS A 110 16.97 12.17 6.79
N SER A 111 18.07 11.76 6.16
CA SER A 111 19.27 11.35 6.89
C SER A 111 20.06 12.54 7.42
N SER A 112 21.05 12.25 8.27
CA SER A 112 22.05 13.23 8.71
C SER A 112 22.89 13.81 7.57
N ARG A 113 22.91 13.16 6.39
CA ARG A 113 23.59 13.64 5.18
C ARG A 113 22.70 14.46 4.27
N GLY A 114 21.40 14.58 4.61
CA GLY A 114 20.43 15.33 3.83
C GLY A 114 19.72 14.51 2.75
N ASP A 115 20.03 13.22 2.62
CA ASP A 115 19.36 12.32 1.68
C ASP A 115 17.92 12.05 2.15
N GLU A 116 16.97 12.10 1.23
CA GLU A 116 15.55 11.84 1.47
C GLU A 116 15.23 10.38 1.18
N TYR A 117 14.48 9.75 2.09
CA TYR A 117 14.02 8.38 1.93
C TYR A 117 12.57 8.27 2.37
N SER A 118 11.82 7.38 1.73
CA SER A 118 10.42 7.14 2.03
C SER A 118 10.26 5.69 2.48
N ILE A 119 9.56 5.49 3.60
CA ILE A 119 9.18 4.14 4.05
C ILE A 119 8.25 3.49 3.01
N ILE A 120 7.41 4.28 2.34
CA ILE A 120 6.47 3.81 1.31
C ILE A 120 7.25 3.24 0.13
N ASP A 121 8.15 4.01 -0.48
CA ASP A 121 8.90 3.59 -1.66
C ASP A 121 9.72 2.33 -1.36
N SER A 122 10.32 2.28 -0.16
CA SER A 122 11.04 1.09 0.30
C SER A 122 10.09 -0.11 0.45
N ALA A 123 8.90 0.08 1.03
CA ALA A 123 7.92 -1.00 1.22
C ALA A 123 7.36 -1.51 -0.11
N VAL A 124 7.15 -0.64 -1.10
CA VAL A 124 6.71 -1.01 -2.45
C VAL A 124 7.76 -1.90 -3.12
N MET A 125 9.04 -1.52 -3.06
CA MET A 125 10.13 -2.34 -3.60
C MET A 125 10.22 -3.71 -2.92
N GLU A 126 10.13 -3.75 -1.58
CA GLU A 126 10.13 -5.00 -0.82
C GLU A 126 8.90 -5.87 -1.15
N TYR A 127 7.76 -5.26 -1.45
CA TYR A 127 6.54 -5.98 -1.82
C TYR A 127 6.63 -6.62 -3.20
N ILE A 128 7.12 -5.88 -4.22
CA ILE A 128 7.22 -6.36 -5.60
C ILE A 128 8.31 -7.43 -5.73
N HIS A 129 9.45 -7.23 -5.06
CA HIS A 129 10.57 -8.18 -5.08
C HIS A 129 10.48 -9.24 -3.98
N TRP A 130 9.31 -9.44 -3.37
CA TRP A 130 9.13 -10.33 -2.23
C TRP A 130 9.60 -11.76 -2.50
N HIS A 131 9.47 -12.21 -3.75
CA HIS A 131 9.90 -13.54 -4.20
C HIS A 131 11.22 -13.55 -4.99
N ASP A 132 11.80 -12.38 -5.29
CA ASP A 132 13.07 -12.26 -6.02
C ASP A 132 14.29 -12.40 -5.10
N MET A 133 14.06 -12.53 -3.79
CA MET A 133 15.13 -12.58 -2.80
C MET A 133 15.89 -13.93 -2.86
N PRO A 134 17.23 -13.92 -2.91
CA PRO A 134 18.09 -15.02 -3.38
C PRO A 134 18.37 -16.13 -2.36
N TRP A 135 17.42 -16.48 -1.49
CA TRP A 135 17.57 -17.64 -0.60
C TRP A 135 16.91 -18.92 -1.13
N GLU A 136 16.51 -18.91 -2.41
CA GLU A 136 16.50 -20.08 -3.30
C GLU A 136 17.75 -20.06 -4.19
#